data_AF-A0A357R501-F1
#
_entry.id   AF-A0A357R501-F1
#
_cell.length_a   1.000
_cell.length_b   1.000
_cell.length_c   1.000
_cell.angle_alpha   90.00
_cell.angle_beta   90.00
_cell.angle_gamma   90.00
#
_symmetry.space_group_name_H-M   'P 1'
#
loop_
_entity.id
_entity.type
_entity.pdbx_description
1 polymer ?
#
loop_
_entity_poly.entity_id
_entity_poly.type
_entity_poly.pdbx_seq_one_letter_code
_entity_poly.pdbx_strand_id
1 'polypeptide(L)'
;MKVLHISGPSSGGIARHMEQLHQGLAPWGVSSLLFTPVSTNPGSVLRVYREIRRGQWDLVHCHGFQGGAVGRAAAALAGVPAIVTIHNTLQVAGPARLGAKLAENWMGRRTACWVTVSSFLRNYAWRELAIPEERTEVIANGVELPPAIPPWQQRPVIGTVARLIPAKGIDVFIRAVQLLRPE
;
A
#
# COMPACT_ATOMS: atom_id res chain seq x y z
N MET A 1 -4.38 -8.77 -19.74
CA MET A 1 -4.61 -9.11 -18.32
C MET A 1 -5.46 -8.03 -17.67
N LYS A 2 -6.39 -8.39 -16.78
CA LYS A 2 -7.32 -7.51 -16.07
C LYS A 2 -7.02 -7.50 -14.58
N VAL A 3 -6.69 -6.32 -14.01
CA VAL A 3 -6.34 -6.18 -12.59
C VAL A 3 -7.32 -5.28 -11.85
N LEU A 4 -7.90 -5.77 -10.76
CA LEU A 4 -8.76 -4.97 -9.88
C LEU A 4 -7.97 -4.51 -8.65
N HIS A 5 -7.82 -3.21 -8.47
CA HIS A 5 -7.12 -2.64 -7.31
C HIS A 5 -8.10 -2.34 -6.18
N ILE A 6 -7.77 -2.81 -4.96
CA ILE A 6 -8.59 -2.64 -3.76
C ILE A 6 -7.80 -1.92 -2.66
N SER A 7 -8.36 -0.86 -2.09
CA SER A 7 -7.77 -0.16 -0.95
C SER A 7 -8.82 0.23 0.09
N GLY A 8 -8.37 0.51 1.31
CA GLY A 8 -9.17 1.29 2.26
C GLY A 8 -9.27 2.77 1.85
N PRO A 9 -9.99 3.60 2.62
CA PRO A 9 -9.93 5.05 2.50
C PRO A 9 -8.48 5.49 2.60
N SER A 10 -7.98 6.08 1.52
CA SER A 10 -6.61 6.57 1.49
C SER A 10 -6.58 7.89 0.76
N SER A 11 -5.79 8.82 1.29
CA SER A 11 -5.55 10.14 0.72
C SER A 11 -4.03 10.35 0.63
N GLY A 12 -3.58 11.13 -0.35
CA GLY A 12 -2.16 11.44 -0.52
C GLY A 12 -1.38 10.31 -1.19
N GLY A 13 -0.23 9.93 -0.62
CA GLY A 13 0.77 9.09 -1.31
C GLY A 13 0.27 7.74 -1.82
N ILE A 14 -0.61 7.05 -1.08
CA ILE A 14 -1.15 5.75 -1.51
C ILE A 14 -2.09 5.90 -2.70
N ALA A 15 -2.97 6.92 -2.69
CA ALA A 15 -3.89 7.20 -3.78
C ALA A 15 -3.11 7.55 -5.06
N ARG A 16 -2.13 8.46 -4.96
CA ARG A 16 -1.25 8.81 -6.08
C ARG A 16 -0.45 7.61 -6.59
N HIS A 17 0.05 6.76 -5.71
CA HIS A 17 0.75 5.53 -6.09
C HIS A 17 -0.15 4.59 -6.90
N MET A 18 -1.42 4.40 -6.49
CA MET A 18 -2.37 3.55 -7.21
C MET A 18 -2.72 4.12 -8.58
N GLU A 19 -2.88 5.44 -8.69
CA GLU A 19 -3.08 6.12 -9.98
C GLU A 19 -1.88 5.96 -10.91
N GLN A 20 -0.66 6.19 -10.39
CA GLN A 20 0.58 6.01 -11.15
C GLN A 20 0.75 4.56 -11.59
N LEU A 21 0.41 3.59 -10.74
CA LEU A 21 0.46 2.18 -11.08
C LEU A 21 -0.57 1.83 -12.16
N HIS A 22 -1.82 2.30 -12.04
CA HIS A 22 -2.85 2.11 -13.04
C HIS A 22 -2.43 2.64 -14.42
N GLN A 23 -1.91 3.87 -14.46
CA GLN A 23 -1.43 4.49 -15.69
C GLN A 23 -0.18 3.80 -16.23
N GLY A 24 0.78 3.49 -15.37
CA GLY A 24 2.06 2.87 -15.73
C GLY A 24 1.93 1.44 -16.24
N LEU A 25 0.86 0.73 -15.88
CA LEU A 25 0.55 -0.62 -16.34
C LEU A 25 -0.14 -0.64 -17.72
N ALA A 26 -0.84 0.43 -18.11
CA ALA A 26 -1.60 0.47 -19.36
C ALA A 26 -0.73 0.27 -20.62
N PRO A 27 0.47 0.88 -20.76
CA PRO A 27 1.37 0.63 -21.89
C PRO A 27 1.82 -0.84 -22.04
N TRP A 28 1.73 -1.62 -20.97
CA TRP A 28 2.09 -3.04 -20.94
C TRP A 28 0.90 -3.97 -21.23
N GLY A 29 -0.23 -3.43 -21.72
CA GLY A 29 -1.42 -4.21 -22.07
C GLY A 29 -2.20 -4.73 -20.86
N VAL A 30 -1.97 -4.14 -19.68
CA VAL A 30 -2.72 -4.46 -18.46
C VAL A 30 -3.89 -3.48 -18.33
N SER A 31 -5.11 -4.01 -18.42
CA SER A 31 -6.33 -3.25 -18.15
C SER A 31 -6.59 -3.29 -16.65
N SER A 32 -6.54 -2.17 -15.95
CA SER A 32 -6.82 -2.15 -14.51
C SER A 32 -7.92 -1.18 -14.11
N LEU A 33 -8.52 -1.41 -12.95
CA LEU A 33 -9.56 -0.55 -12.36
C LEU A 33 -9.26 -0.29 -10.89
N LEU A 34 -9.37 0.96 -10.47
CA LEU A 34 -9.35 1.34 -9.06
C LEU A 34 -10.77 1.21 -8.49
N PHE A 35 -11.00 0.22 -7.63
CA PHE A 35 -12.30 0.03 -7.00
C PHE A 35 -12.56 1.10 -5.94
N THR A 36 -13.84 1.42 -5.69
CA THR A 36 -14.21 2.35 -4.63
C THR A 36 -13.64 1.89 -3.28
N PRO A 37 -13.11 2.79 -2.44
CA PRO A 37 -12.54 2.41 -1.15
C PRO A 37 -13.49 1.56 -0.30
N VAL A 38 -12.93 0.53 0.34
CA VAL A 38 -13.68 -0.44 1.14
C VAL A 38 -13.39 -0.30 2.63
N SER A 39 -14.33 -0.70 3.48
CA SER A 39 -14.12 -0.86 4.92
C SER A 39 -14.21 -2.34 5.31
N THR A 40 -13.58 -2.71 6.43
CA THR A 40 -13.52 -4.10 6.89
C THR A 40 -14.89 -4.56 7.41
N ASN A 41 -15.78 -4.97 6.51
CA ASN A 41 -17.08 -5.56 6.84
C ASN A 41 -17.53 -6.56 5.75
N PRO A 42 -18.47 -7.48 6.07
CA PRO A 42 -18.94 -8.50 5.13
C PRO A 42 -19.58 -7.91 3.86
N GLY A 43 -20.28 -6.77 3.97
CA GLY A 43 -20.91 -6.11 2.83
C GLY A 43 -19.88 -5.64 1.79
N SER A 44 -18.72 -5.17 2.23
CA SER A 44 -17.62 -4.78 1.35
C SER A 44 -17.00 -6.00 0.65
N VAL A 45 -16.84 -7.12 1.35
CA VAL A 45 -16.40 -8.39 0.74
C VAL A 45 -17.36 -8.82 -0.37
N LEU A 46 -18.66 -8.79 -0.10
CA LEU A 46 -19.68 -9.16 -1.09
C LEU A 46 -19.69 -8.23 -2.31
N ARG A 47 -19.54 -6.92 -2.11
CA ARG A 47 -19.45 -5.93 -3.19
C ARG A 47 -18.23 -6.19 -4.08
N VAL A 48 -17.06 -6.40 -3.48
CA VAL A 48 -15.83 -6.72 -4.22
C VAL A 48 -15.97 -8.05 -4.94
N TYR A 49 -16.50 -9.08 -4.28
CA TYR A 49 -16.75 -10.39 -4.91
C TYR A 49 -17.64 -10.28 -6.16
N ARG A 50 -18.76 -9.53 -6.07
CA ARG A 50 -19.65 -9.30 -7.22
C ARG A 50 -18.94 -8.60 -8.36
N GLU A 51 -18.10 -7.61 -8.06
CA GLU A 51 -17.32 -6.93 -9.09
C GLU A 51 -16.26 -7.85 -9.71
N ILE A 52 -15.59 -8.68 -8.90
CA ILE A 52 -14.64 -9.68 -9.41
C ILE A 52 -15.32 -10.61 -10.43
N ARG A 53 -16.49 -11.14 -10.07
CA ARG A 53 -17.26 -12.07 -10.93
C ARG A 53 -17.81 -11.38 -12.18
N ARG A 54 -18.35 -10.17 -12.04
CA ARG A 54 -18.93 -9.39 -13.15
C ARG A 54 -17.88 -8.95 -14.15
N GLY A 55 -16.75 -8.46 -13.63
CA GLY A 55 -15.66 -7.94 -14.45
C GLY A 55 -14.70 -8.99 -14.98
N GLN A 56 -14.83 -10.26 -14.59
CA GLN A 56 -13.92 -11.35 -15.01
C GLN A 56 -12.45 -10.95 -14.84
N TRP A 57 -12.10 -10.49 -13.63
CA TRP A 57 -10.76 -9.99 -13.33
C TRP A 57 -9.78 -11.16 -13.17
N ASP A 58 -8.58 -11.02 -13.73
CA ASP A 58 -7.53 -12.05 -13.68
C ASP A 58 -6.75 -12.01 -12.35
N LEU A 59 -6.69 -10.84 -11.71
CA LEU A 59 -5.93 -10.60 -10.49
C LEU A 59 -6.59 -9.52 -9.63
N VAL A 60 -6.52 -9.69 -8.32
CA VAL A 60 -6.87 -8.65 -7.34
C VAL A 60 -5.60 -8.11 -6.68
N HIS A 61 -5.32 -6.81 -6.84
CA HIS A 61 -4.19 -6.15 -6.21
C HIS A 61 -4.65 -5.30 -5.03
N CYS A 62 -4.35 -5.76 -3.83
CA CYS A 62 -4.76 -5.12 -2.59
C CYS A 62 -3.67 -4.15 -2.10
N HIS A 63 -4.07 -2.98 -1.61
CA HIS A 63 -3.16 -1.98 -1.04
C HIS A 63 -3.48 -1.72 0.43
N GLY A 64 -2.48 -1.94 1.29
CA GLY A 64 -2.59 -1.81 2.74
C GLY A 64 -3.43 -2.91 3.39
N PHE A 65 -3.47 -2.94 4.72
CA PHE A 65 -4.10 -4.04 5.47
C PHE A 65 -5.61 -4.12 5.28
N GLN A 66 -6.31 -3.00 5.25
CA GLN A 66 -7.76 -2.97 5.08
C GLN A 66 -8.18 -3.45 3.68
N GLY A 67 -7.51 -2.94 2.63
CA GLY A 67 -7.69 -3.44 1.27
C GLY A 67 -7.29 -4.91 1.16
N GLY A 68 -6.21 -5.31 1.81
CA GLY A 68 -5.71 -6.68 1.90
C GLY A 68 -6.71 -7.65 2.52
N ALA A 69 -7.36 -7.28 3.62
CA ALA A 69 -8.35 -8.14 4.28
C ALA A 69 -9.57 -8.37 3.39
N VAL A 70 -10.17 -7.29 2.88
CA VAL A 70 -11.41 -7.37 2.07
C VAL A 70 -11.14 -7.98 0.70
N GLY A 71 -10.10 -7.50 0.01
CA GLY A 71 -9.76 -7.91 -1.35
C GLY A 71 -9.35 -9.38 -1.42
N ARG A 72 -8.51 -9.86 -0.48
CA ARG A 72 -8.13 -11.28 -0.45
C ARG A 72 -9.30 -12.20 -0.12
N ALA A 73 -10.16 -11.81 0.83
CA ALA A 73 -11.35 -12.60 1.14
C ALA A 73 -12.26 -12.73 -0.09
N ALA A 74 -12.51 -11.64 -0.79
CA ALA A 74 -13.32 -11.63 -2.00
C ALA A 74 -12.67 -12.42 -3.16
N ALA A 75 -11.36 -12.27 -3.35
CA ALA A 75 -10.60 -12.99 -4.37
C ALA A 75 -10.61 -14.50 -4.13
N ALA A 76 -10.42 -14.93 -2.87
CA ALA A 76 -10.51 -16.32 -2.46
C ALA A 76 -11.89 -16.93 -2.74
N LEU A 77 -12.97 -16.19 -2.46
CA LEU A 77 -14.34 -16.62 -2.78
C LEU A 77 -14.61 -16.70 -4.29
N ALA A 78 -13.95 -15.84 -5.08
CA ALA A 78 -14.09 -15.80 -6.52
C ALA A 78 -13.18 -16.77 -7.27
N GLY A 79 -12.20 -17.39 -6.59
CA GLY A 79 -11.19 -18.25 -7.20
C GLY A 79 -10.14 -17.49 -8.03
N VAL A 80 -9.89 -16.22 -7.70
CA VAL A 80 -8.95 -15.33 -8.40
C VAL A 80 -7.72 -15.10 -7.52
N PRO A 81 -6.49 -15.08 -8.07
CA PRO A 81 -5.29 -14.78 -7.29
C PRO A 81 -5.33 -13.35 -6.73
N ALA A 82 -4.66 -13.16 -5.59
CA ALA A 82 -4.52 -11.84 -4.97
C ALA A 82 -3.05 -11.53 -4.61
N ILE A 83 -2.64 -10.29 -4.87
CA ILE A 83 -1.36 -9.71 -4.43
C ILE A 83 -1.65 -8.63 -3.40
N VAL A 84 -0.77 -8.45 -2.40
CA VAL A 84 -0.91 -7.40 -1.39
C VAL A 84 0.33 -6.52 -1.33
N THR A 85 0.17 -5.21 -1.49
CA THR A 85 1.22 -4.22 -1.21
C THR A 85 1.08 -3.66 0.20
N ILE A 86 2.12 -3.85 1.01
CA ILE A 86 2.23 -3.30 2.37
C ILE A 86 2.85 -1.91 2.26
N HIS A 87 2.06 -0.89 2.60
CA HIS A 87 2.49 0.51 2.59
C HIS A 87 2.98 1.02 3.94
N ASN A 88 2.44 0.47 5.03
CA ASN A 88 2.70 0.89 6.41
C ASN A 88 2.83 -0.33 7.31
N THR A 89 3.27 -0.13 8.54
CA THR A 89 3.16 -1.15 9.60
C THR A 89 1.72 -1.24 10.11
N LEU A 90 1.32 -2.41 10.59
CA LEU A 90 0.01 -2.62 11.20
C LEU A 90 -0.03 -1.90 12.54
N GLN A 91 -0.85 -0.85 12.65
CA GLN A 91 -1.07 -0.11 13.89
C GLN A 91 -2.21 -0.73 14.70
N VAL A 92 -2.13 -2.03 14.97
CA VAL A 92 -3.15 -2.76 15.73
C VAL A 92 -2.53 -3.29 17.02
N ALA A 93 -3.03 -2.82 18.16
CA ALA A 93 -2.64 -3.28 19.49
C ALA A 93 -3.65 -4.29 20.05
N GLY A 94 -3.19 -5.15 20.98
CA GLY A 94 -4.07 -6.02 21.77
C GLY A 94 -4.66 -7.23 21.02
N PRO A 95 -5.78 -7.80 21.50
CA PRO A 95 -6.34 -9.08 21.02
C PRO A 95 -6.74 -9.10 19.54
N ALA A 96 -6.95 -7.94 18.91
CA ALA A 96 -7.14 -7.80 17.47
C ALA A 96 -5.92 -8.26 16.65
N ARG A 97 -4.71 -8.26 17.24
CA ARG A 97 -3.48 -8.78 16.62
C ARG A 97 -3.49 -10.31 16.48
N LEU A 98 -4.12 -11.03 17.41
CA LEU A 98 -4.25 -12.50 17.33
C LEU A 98 -5.27 -12.90 16.24
N GLY A 99 -6.41 -12.21 16.20
CA GLY A 99 -7.41 -12.40 15.14
C GLY A 99 -6.86 -12.08 13.76
N ALA A 100 -6.06 -11.01 13.65
CA ALA A 100 -5.33 -10.69 12.43
C ALA A 100 -4.34 -11.81 12.05
N LYS A 101 -3.56 -12.35 12.98
CA LYS A 101 -2.64 -13.48 12.71
C LYS A 101 -3.34 -14.74 12.21
N LEU A 102 -4.48 -15.12 12.78
CA LEU A 102 -5.24 -16.29 12.34
C LEU A 102 -5.87 -16.08 10.95
N ALA A 103 -6.43 -14.89 10.72
CA ALA A 103 -6.94 -14.50 9.42
C ALA A 103 -5.81 -14.48 8.37
N GLU A 104 -4.63 -13.97 8.73
CA GLU A 104 -3.43 -13.99 7.88
C GLU A 104 -2.96 -15.42 7.57
N ASN A 105 -2.99 -16.35 8.52
CA ASN A 105 -2.60 -17.74 8.24
C ASN A 105 -3.55 -18.43 7.24
N TRP A 106 -4.86 -18.18 7.34
CA TRP A 106 -5.84 -18.72 6.39
C TRP A 106 -5.75 -18.04 5.02
N MET A 107 -5.53 -16.72 4.99
CA MET A 107 -5.39 -15.94 3.76
C MET A 107 -4.00 -16.08 3.10
N GLY A 108 -2.96 -16.39 3.87
CA GLY A 108 -1.58 -16.45 3.42
C GLY A 108 -1.33 -17.57 2.40
N ARG A 109 -2.08 -18.68 2.51
CA ARG A 109 -2.08 -19.74 1.49
C ARG A 109 -2.71 -19.30 0.17
N ARG A 110 -3.59 -18.30 0.18
CA ARG A 110 -4.32 -17.81 -1.01
C ARG A 110 -3.81 -16.46 -1.52
N THR A 111 -2.80 -15.89 -0.85
CA THR A 111 -2.10 -14.71 -1.34
C THR A 111 -0.99 -15.20 -2.26
N ALA A 112 -1.03 -14.78 -3.52
CA ALA A 112 -0.08 -15.19 -4.54
C ALA A 112 1.31 -14.61 -4.27
N CYS A 113 1.37 -13.33 -3.92
CA CYS A 113 2.63 -12.62 -3.63
C CYS A 113 2.37 -11.41 -2.72
N TRP A 114 3.38 -11.07 -1.92
CA TRP A 114 3.43 -9.86 -1.10
C TRP A 114 4.44 -8.89 -1.67
N VAL A 115 4.06 -7.62 -1.74
CA VAL A 115 4.94 -6.54 -2.16
C VAL A 115 5.16 -5.61 -0.98
N THR A 116 6.41 -5.26 -0.72
CA THR A 116 6.79 -4.29 0.30
C THR A 116 7.50 -3.13 -0.36
N VAL A 117 7.20 -1.90 0.08
CA VAL A 117 7.78 -0.70 -0.55
C VAL A 117 9.17 -0.34 -0.02
N SER A 118 9.71 -1.14 0.90
CA SER A 118 11.06 -0.98 1.45
C SER A 118 11.55 -2.26 2.13
N SER A 119 12.87 -2.40 2.29
CA SER A 119 13.49 -3.48 3.06
C SER A 119 13.06 -3.47 4.54
N PHE A 120 12.79 -2.28 5.09
CA PHE A 120 12.20 -2.14 6.43
C PHE A 120 10.85 -2.86 6.52
N LEU A 121 9.98 -2.66 5.54
CA LEU A 121 8.67 -3.32 5.52
C LEU A 121 8.75 -4.81 5.21
N ARG A 122 9.74 -5.27 4.42
CA ARG A 122 10.04 -6.71 4.28
C ARG A 122 10.40 -7.34 5.63
N ASN A 123 11.32 -6.73 6.36
CA ASN A 123 11.73 -7.21 7.68
C ASN A 123 10.57 -7.19 8.67
N TYR A 124 9.73 -6.16 8.62
CA TYR A 124 8.50 -6.09 9.39
C TYR A 124 7.51 -7.21 9.02
N ALA A 125 7.28 -7.47 7.73
CA ALA A 125 6.39 -8.52 7.25
C ALA A 125 6.85 -9.91 7.72
N TRP A 126 8.16 -10.17 7.64
CA TRP A 126 8.75 -11.41 8.14
C TRP A 126 8.58 -11.55 9.66
N ARG A 127 9.04 -10.55 10.45
CA ARG A 127 9.10 -10.65 11.92
C ARG A 127 7.73 -10.55 12.59
N GLU A 128 6.89 -9.64 12.12
CA GLU A 128 5.66 -9.26 12.83
C GLU A 128 4.41 -9.95 12.28
N LEU A 129 4.41 -10.28 10.98
CA LEU A 129 3.28 -10.90 10.28
C LEU A 129 3.53 -12.36 9.88
N ALA A 130 4.75 -12.88 10.08
CA ALA A 130 5.15 -14.24 9.71
C ALA A 130 4.93 -14.55 8.21
N ILE A 131 5.10 -13.53 7.35
CA ILE A 131 5.01 -13.69 5.90
C ILE A 131 6.35 -14.22 5.37
N PRO A 132 6.37 -15.33 4.61
CA PRO A 132 7.61 -15.91 4.10
C PRO A 132 8.39 -14.98 3.15
N GLU A 133 9.72 -14.99 3.22
CA GLU A 133 10.57 -14.17 2.36
C GLU A 133 10.45 -14.59 0.89
N GLU A 134 10.28 -15.89 0.61
CA GLU A 134 10.14 -16.44 -0.74
C GLU A 134 8.84 -16.01 -1.44
N ARG A 135 7.92 -15.40 -0.69
CA ARG A 135 6.66 -14.85 -1.18
C ARG A 135 6.60 -13.33 -1.06
N THR A 136 7.73 -12.68 -0.74
CA THR A 136 7.79 -11.25 -0.48
C THR A 136 8.83 -10.57 -1.38
N GLU A 137 8.34 -9.68 -2.24
CA GLU A 137 9.17 -8.84 -3.10
C GLU A 137 9.29 -7.42 -2.55
N VAL A 138 10.46 -6.80 -2.72
CA VAL A 138 10.66 -5.38 -2.42
C VAL A 138 10.58 -4.59 -3.71
N ILE A 139 9.51 -3.80 -3.86
CA ILE A 139 9.35 -2.89 -4.99
C ILE A 139 9.23 -1.48 -4.42
N ALA A 140 10.33 -0.72 -4.53
CA ALA A 140 10.35 0.66 -4.06
C ALA A 140 9.32 1.52 -4.80
N ASN A 141 8.77 2.50 -4.10
CA ASN A 141 7.84 3.45 -4.73
C ASN A 141 8.57 4.27 -5.80
N GLY A 142 7.98 4.32 -7.00
CA GLY A 142 8.39 5.24 -8.05
C GLY A 142 7.89 6.66 -7.78
N VAL A 143 8.67 7.64 -8.23
CA VAL A 143 8.24 9.03 -8.32
C VAL A 143 8.44 9.50 -9.75
N GLU A 144 7.52 10.34 -10.21
CA GLU A 144 7.68 11.00 -11.50
C GLU A 144 8.76 12.06 -11.36
N LEU A 145 9.80 11.96 -12.18
CA LEU A 145 10.88 12.94 -12.19
C LEU A 145 10.44 14.16 -13.01
N PRO A 146 10.73 15.38 -12.53
CA PRO A 146 10.52 16.56 -13.35
C PRO A 146 11.39 16.48 -14.61
N PRO A 147 10.97 17.09 -15.74
CA PRO A 147 11.72 17.06 -16.99
C PRO A 147 13.11 17.71 -16.88
N ALA A 148 13.27 18.63 -15.93
CA ALA A 148 14.53 19.24 -15.58
C ALA A 148 14.67 19.34 -14.05
N ILE A 149 15.86 19.05 -13.55
CA ILE A 149 16.20 19.31 -12.15
C ILE A 149 16.68 20.77 -12.07
N PRO A 150 16.08 21.62 -11.21
CA PRO A 150 16.53 22.99 -11.08
C PRO A 150 17.99 23.04 -10.61
N PRO A 151 18.77 24.04 -11.05
CA PRO A 151 20.16 24.18 -10.65
C PRO A 151 20.27 24.37 -9.13
N TRP A 152 21.40 23.96 -8.57
CA TRP A 152 21.70 24.15 -7.16
C TRP A 152 21.65 25.63 -6.77
N GLN A 153 20.95 25.95 -5.68
CA GLN A 153 20.85 27.31 -5.17
C GLN A 153 22.02 27.61 -4.23
N GLN A 154 22.63 28.78 -4.37
CA GLN A 154 23.73 29.24 -3.50
C GLN A 154 23.28 29.43 -2.04
N ARG A 155 22.02 29.80 -1.83
CA ARG A 155 21.42 29.88 -0.49
C ARG A 155 20.64 28.60 -0.22
N PRO A 156 21.01 27.81 0.81
CA PRO A 156 20.28 26.58 1.13
C PRO A 156 18.86 26.92 1.60
N VAL A 157 17.87 26.31 0.94
CA VAL A 157 16.48 26.34 1.40
C VAL A 157 16.17 24.99 2.03
N ILE A 158 15.68 25.02 3.27
CA ILE A 158 15.32 23.83 4.03
C ILE A 158 13.79 23.79 4.15
N GLY A 159 13.19 22.64 3.87
CA GLY A 159 11.75 22.46 3.91
C GLY A 159 11.33 21.01 4.12
N THR A 160 10.05 20.81 4.37
CA THR A 160 9.44 19.48 4.54
C THR A 160 8.08 19.43 3.85
N VAL A 161 7.78 18.30 3.20
CA VAL A 161 6.48 18.05 2.56
C VAL A 161 5.89 16.80 3.19
N ALA A 162 4.95 16.99 4.13
CA ALA A 162 4.31 15.90 4.83
C ALA A 162 2.95 16.31 5.41
N ARG A 163 2.15 15.32 5.81
CA ARG A 163 0.95 15.55 6.62
C ARG A 163 1.32 16.10 8.00
N LEU A 164 0.51 17.01 8.54
CA LEU A 164 0.69 17.53 9.89
C LEU A 164 0.17 16.54 10.95
N ILE A 165 0.86 15.41 11.09
CA ILE A 165 0.59 14.39 12.11
C ILE A 165 1.87 14.12 12.91
N PRO A 166 1.77 13.65 14.18
CA PRO A 166 2.95 13.46 15.04
C PRO A 166 4.04 12.58 14.41
N ALA A 167 3.64 11.52 13.71
CA ALA A 167 4.56 10.59 13.04
C ALA A 167 5.41 11.22 11.91
N LYS A 168 5.14 12.48 11.53
CA LYS A 168 5.94 13.22 10.54
C LYS A 168 7.00 14.12 11.16
N GLY A 169 7.03 14.26 12.49
CA GLY A 169 8.11 14.92 13.21
C GLY A 169 8.31 16.40 12.82
N ILE A 170 7.24 17.10 12.46
CA ILE A 170 7.31 18.52 12.06
C ILE A 170 7.83 19.38 13.23
N ASP A 171 7.48 19.01 14.45
CA ASP A 171 7.99 19.59 15.68
C ASP A 171 9.51 19.41 15.83
N VAL A 172 10.02 18.22 15.48
CA VAL A 172 11.47 17.92 15.48
C VAL A 172 12.17 18.76 14.42
N PHE A 173 11.59 18.85 13.21
CA PHE A 173 12.11 19.68 12.13
C PHE A 173 12.25 21.15 12.54
N ILE A 174 11.21 21.73 13.17
CA ILE A 174 11.23 23.12 13.64
C ILE A 174 12.32 23.32 14.71
N ARG A 175 12.43 22.41 15.68
CA ARG A 175 13.50 22.46 16.69
C ARG A 175 14.89 22.36 16.06
N ALA A 176 15.07 21.52 15.05
CA ALA A 176 16.33 21.39 14.34
C ALA A 176 16.71 22.68 13.59
N VAL A 177 15.73 23.35 12.96
CA VAL A 177 15.95 24.63 12.28
C VAL A 177 16.45 25.71 13.24
N GLN A 178 15.99 25.72 14.51
CA GLN A 178 16.48 26.65 15.53
C GLN A 178 17.95 26.46 15.91
N LEU A 179 18.53 25.29 15.64
CA LEU A 179 19.95 25.00 15.90
C LEU A 179 20.86 25.52 14.79
N LEU A 180 20.30 25.92 13.64
CA LEU A 180 21.06 26.50 12.55
C LEU A 180 21.52 27.90 12.96
N ARG A 181 22.84 28.12 12.91
CA ARG A 181 23.37 29.46 13.14
C ARG A 181 23.02 30.33 11.93
N PRO A 182 22.49 31.54 12.12
CA PRO A 182 22.53 32.52 11.05
C PRO A 182 24.01 32.77 10.71
N GLU A 183 24.34 32.74 9.42
CA GLU A 183 25.60 33.28 8.93
C GLU A 183 25.71 34.78 9.24
#